data_AF-A0A9W9SHH7-F1
#
_entry.id   AF-A0A9W9SHH7-F1
#
_cell.length_a   1.000
_cell.length_b   1.000
_cell.length_c   1.000
_cell.angle_alpha   90.00
_cell.angle_beta   90.00
_cell.angle_gamma   90.00
#
_symmetry.space_group_name_H-M   'P 1'
#
loop_
_entity.id
_entity.type
_entity.pdbx_description
1 polymer ?
#
loop_
_entity_poly.entity_id
_entity_poly.type
_entity_poly.pdbx_seq_one_letter_code
_entity_poly.pdbx_strand_id
1 'polypeptide(L)'
;MRPTAEDFMIFDKAATDISIHTLETVTLAALHSLFSPQTGNIGQLIGLAARLAIDLGAVDKPNNNSNERNKIEQIYKSIYCLENQYATALDRPGLLPPPMIDPESSTPQDFLCAVYRIQACFRSQRGNVDVTSLIQELDGYVSTIEKMPIRSRHNVIAAVYETRLLIRSDDEQSAICLLEIYSQKFYIRTALGPSWAYRAGLAVVSKISTHQSHPGTIKNHDLHKSYQAYVNCLLFLEQCSRRWPSANALRASLQEAASRP
;
A
#
# COMPACT_ATOMS: atom_id res chain seq x y z
N MET A 1 10.21 -10.69 20.75
CA MET A 1 9.95 -11.93 20.01
C MET A 1 11.32 -12.50 19.62
N ARG A 2 11.66 -13.73 20.04
CA ARG A 2 12.95 -14.35 19.67
C ARG A 2 12.82 -14.88 18.24
N PRO A 3 13.80 -14.66 17.34
CA PRO A 3 13.73 -15.19 15.98
C PRO A 3 13.73 -16.73 16.04
N THR A 4 12.95 -17.36 15.16
CA THR A 4 12.89 -18.82 15.09
C THR A 4 14.13 -19.38 14.38
N ALA A 5 14.45 -20.66 14.57
CA ALA A 5 15.61 -21.29 13.93
C ALA A 5 15.54 -21.24 12.39
N GLU A 6 14.32 -21.25 11.83
CA GLU A 6 14.09 -21.12 10.39
C GLU A 6 14.41 -19.70 9.88
N ASP A 7 14.09 -18.66 10.65
CA ASP A 7 14.43 -17.28 10.32
C ASP A 7 15.95 -17.10 10.20
N PHE A 8 16.71 -17.64 11.16
CA PHE A 8 18.17 -17.61 11.13
C PHE A 8 18.75 -18.38 9.94
N MET A 9 18.19 -19.54 9.59
CA MET A 9 18.63 -20.30 8.40
C MET A 9 18.43 -19.53 7.09
N ILE A 10 17.39 -18.70 6.98
CA ILE A 10 17.16 -17.87 5.79
C ILE A 10 18.21 -16.75 5.70
N PHE A 11 18.50 -16.08 6.82
CA PHE A 11 19.52 -15.02 6.84
C PHE A 11 20.93 -15.57 6.58
N ASP A 12 21.29 -16.71 7.18
CA ASP A 12 22.61 -17.33 6.99
C ASP A 12 22.79 -17.80 5.55
N LYS A 13 21.77 -18.46 4.96
CA LYS A 13 21.82 -18.87 3.55
C LYS A 13 21.90 -17.67 2.62
N ALA A 14 21.11 -16.62 2.87
CA ALA A 14 21.11 -15.43 2.03
C ALA A 14 22.40 -14.61 2.11
N ALA A 15 23.11 -14.67 3.24
CA ALA A 15 24.42 -14.06 3.38
C ALA A 15 25.53 -14.86 2.65
N THR A 16 25.31 -16.15 2.36
CA THR A 16 26.30 -17.05 1.76
C THR A 16 26.05 -17.40 0.29
N ASP A 17 24.79 -17.38 -0.18
CA ASP A 17 24.40 -17.78 -1.52
C ASP A 17 23.59 -16.68 -2.22
N ILE A 18 24.29 -15.85 -2.99
CA ILE A 18 23.71 -14.79 -3.82
C ILE A 18 23.20 -15.43 -5.11
N SER A 19 21.95 -15.90 -5.08
CA SER A 19 21.28 -16.56 -6.20
C SER A 19 19.85 -16.03 -6.41
N ILE A 20 19.31 -16.20 -7.62
CA ILE A 20 17.91 -15.84 -7.93
C ILE A 20 16.94 -16.61 -7.03
N HIS A 21 17.26 -17.87 -6.72
CA HIS A 21 16.43 -18.70 -5.86
C HIS A 21 16.36 -18.16 -4.42
N THR A 22 17.50 -17.71 -3.88
CA THR A 22 17.54 -17.01 -2.59
C THR A 22 16.69 -15.73 -2.65
N LEU A 23 16.82 -14.93 -3.70
CA LEU A 23 16.05 -13.70 -3.89
C LEU A 23 14.53 -13.96 -3.91
N GLU A 24 14.07 -14.97 -4.67
CA GLU A 24 12.68 -15.40 -4.71
C GLU A 24 12.19 -15.81 -3.31
N THR A 25 12.98 -16.62 -2.61
CA THR A 25 12.64 -17.14 -1.28
C THR A 25 12.49 -16.02 -0.25
N VAL A 26 13.46 -15.09 -0.18
CA VAL A 26 13.42 -13.96 0.74
C VAL A 26 12.27 -13.01 0.39
N THR A 27 12.01 -12.76 -0.89
CA THR A 27 10.89 -11.92 -1.34
C THR A 27 9.54 -12.55 -0.96
N LEU A 28 9.39 -13.87 -1.13
CA LEU A 28 8.20 -14.60 -0.71
C LEU A 28 8.02 -14.57 0.82
N ALA A 29 9.10 -14.67 1.59
CA ALA A 29 9.06 -14.52 3.04
C ALA A 29 8.64 -13.09 3.47
N ALA A 30 9.12 -12.06 2.76
CA ALA A 30 8.70 -10.68 2.96
C ALA A 30 7.21 -10.49 2.65
N LEU A 31 6.73 -11.04 1.53
CA LEU A 31 5.31 -11.06 1.15
C LEU A 31 4.45 -11.77 2.20
N HIS A 32 4.88 -12.94 2.67
CA HIS A 32 4.17 -13.67 3.72
C HIS A 32 4.05 -12.85 5.01
N SER A 33 5.10 -12.11 5.36
CA SER A 33 5.14 -11.25 6.56
C SER A 33 4.14 -10.09 6.51
N LEU A 34 3.67 -9.66 5.32
CA LEU A 34 2.56 -8.70 5.21
C LEU A 34 1.24 -9.27 5.74
N PHE A 35 1.05 -10.59 5.65
CA PHE A 35 -0.15 -11.26 6.13
C PHE A 35 0.00 -11.72 7.58
N SER A 36 1.22 -12.02 8.00
CA SER A 36 1.55 -12.56 9.31
C SER A 36 2.71 -11.76 9.92
N PRO A 37 2.50 -10.49 10.32
CA PRO A 37 3.58 -9.61 10.81
C PRO A 37 4.21 -10.08 12.12
N GLN A 38 3.57 -11.02 12.82
CA GLN A 38 4.10 -11.63 14.03
C GLN A 38 5.16 -12.70 13.74
N THR A 39 5.13 -13.32 12.56
CA THR A 39 6.00 -14.46 12.26
C THR A 39 7.33 -14.06 11.60
N GLY A 40 7.59 -12.77 11.38
CA GLY A 40 8.80 -12.34 10.70
C GLY A 40 9.05 -10.84 10.79
N ASN A 41 10.32 -10.46 10.73
CA ASN A 41 10.70 -9.05 10.66
C ASN A 41 10.66 -8.58 9.19
N ILE A 42 9.48 -8.12 8.77
CA ILE A 42 9.24 -7.65 7.40
C ILE A 42 10.27 -6.61 6.93
N GLY A 43 10.69 -5.68 7.80
CA GLY A 43 11.68 -4.66 7.44
C GLY A 43 13.06 -5.26 7.15
N GLN A 44 13.49 -6.26 7.93
CA GLN A 44 14.75 -6.97 7.68
C GLN A 44 14.68 -7.83 6.41
N LEU A 45 13.55 -8.51 6.17
CA LEU A 45 13.35 -9.32 4.97
C LEU A 45 13.32 -8.47 3.70
N ILE A 46 12.63 -7.32 3.72
CA ILE A 46 12.65 -6.36 2.60
C ILE A 46 14.07 -5.84 2.38
N GLY A 47 14.79 -5.45 3.44
CA GLY A 47 16.17 -4.97 3.33
C GLY A 47 17.13 -6.02 2.77
N LEU A 48 16.97 -7.29 3.16
CA LEU A 48 17.75 -8.40 2.62
C LEU A 48 17.42 -8.66 1.15
N ALA A 49 16.14 -8.69 0.77
CA ALA A 49 15.72 -8.87 -0.62
C ALA A 49 16.24 -7.72 -1.52
N ALA A 50 16.13 -6.48 -1.03
CA ALA A 50 16.65 -5.29 -1.71
C ALA A 50 18.15 -5.40 -2.00
N ARG A 51 18.94 -5.80 -0.99
CA ARG A 51 20.37 -6.01 -1.13
C ARG A 51 20.69 -7.11 -2.14
N LEU A 52 20.06 -8.27 -2.03
CA LEU A 52 20.24 -9.39 -2.96
C LEU A 52 19.92 -8.99 -4.41
N ALA A 53 18.85 -8.22 -4.62
CA ALA A 53 18.48 -7.76 -5.95
C ALA A 53 19.54 -6.81 -6.54
N ILE A 54 20.09 -5.91 -5.72
CA ILE A 54 21.18 -5.01 -6.14
C ILE A 54 22.45 -5.82 -6.46
N ASP A 55 22.82 -6.76 -5.59
CA ASP A 55 24.01 -7.61 -5.77
C ASP A 55 23.89 -8.50 -7.03
N LEU A 56 22.66 -8.84 -7.44
CA LEU A 56 22.34 -9.56 -8.69
C LEU A 56 22.21 -8.66 -9.93
N GLY A 57 22.44 -7.34 -9.81
CA GLY A 57 22.46 -6.40 -10.94
C GLY A 57 21.09 -5.87 -11.36
N ALA A 58 20.10 -5.82 -10.46
CA ALA A 58 18.76 -5.30 -10.77
C ALA A 58 18.73 -3.83 -11.25
N VAL A 59 19.77 -3.05 -10.91
CA VAL A 59 19.89 -1.62 -11.24
C VAL A 59 20.83 -1.37 -12.43
N ASP A 60 21.52 -2.39 -12.93
CA ASP A 60 22.49 -2.23 -14.01
C ASP A 60 21.81 -1.90 -15.34
N LYS A 61 22.50 -1.16 -16.22
CA LYS A 61 22.00 -0.85 -17.58
C LYS A 61 21.82 -2.13 -18.41
N PRO A 62 20.75 -2.23 -19.22
CA PRO A 62 20.44 -3.43 -19.99
C PRO A 62 21.55 -3.72 -21.00
N ASN A 63 22.40 -4.68 -20.68
CA ASN A 63 23.28 -5.35 -21.61
C ASN A 63 22.81 -6.80 -21.65
N ASN A 64 22.19 -7.19 -22.77
CA ASN A 64 21.59 -8.48 -23.08
C ASN A 64 20.28 -8.86 -22.34
N ASN A 65 19.25 -9.17 -23.15
CA ASN A 65 17.94 -9.72 -22.79
C ASN A 65 18.04 -11.18 -22.30
N SER A 66 18.74 -11.44 -21.20
CA SER A 66 18.70 -12.76 -20.58
C SER A 66 17.39 -12.95 -19.81
N ASN A 67 16.78 -14.14 -19.92
CA ASN A 67 15.55 -14.50 -19.20
C ASN A 67 15.69 -14.30 -17.68
N GLU A 68 16.88 -14.55 -17.14
CA GLU A 68 17.22 -14.34 -15.73
C GLU A 68 17.15 -12.87 -15.30
N ARG A 69 17.64 -11.95 -16.15
CA ARG A 69 17.59 -10.52 -15.86
C ARG A 69 16.15 -10.00 -15.79
N ASN A 70 15.31 -10.44 -16.72
CA ASN A 70 13.89 -10.09 -16.72
C ASN A 70 13.21 -10.56 -15.43
N LYS A 71 13.56 -11.75 -14.92
CA LYS A 71 13.07 -12.24 -13.63
C LYS A 71 13.55 -11.39 -12.46
N ILE A 72 14.84 -11.04 -12.42
CA ILE A 72 15.41 -10.18 -11.38
C ILE A 72 14.69 -8.82 -11.37
N GLU A 73 14.44 -8.23 -12.54
CA GLU A 73 13.72 -6.96 -12.67
C GLU A 73 12.27 -7.08 -12.15
N GLN A 74 11.56 -8.16 -12.51
CA GLN A 74 10.21 -8.42 -12.00
C GLN A 74 10.20 -8.60 -10.48
N ILE A 75 11.19 -9.28 -9.91
CA ILE A 75 11.28 -9.43 -8.45
C ILE A 75 11.62 -8.08 -7.81
N TYR A 76 12.54 -7.31 -8.39
CA TYR A 76 12.91 -5.98 -7.91
C TYR A 76 11.72 -5.02 -7.86
N LYS A 77 10.87 -4.99 -8.90
CA LYS A 77 9.62 -4.23 -8.91
C LYS A 77 8.70 -4.62 -7.74
N SER A 78 8.60 -5.91 -7.43
CA SER A 78 7.84 -6.39 -6.27
C SER A 78 8.44 -5.90 -4.96
N ILE A 79 9.75 -6.01 -4.78
CA ILE A 79 10.47 -5.55 -3.58
C ILE A 79 10.28 -4.03 -3.41
N TYR A 80 10.40 -3.26 -4.49
CA TYR A 80 10.17 -1.82 -4.49
C TYR A 80 8.76 -1.46 -3.99
N CYS A 81 7.73 -2.16 -4.47
CA CYS A 81 6.36 -1.95 -4.02
C CYS A 81 6.18 -2.29 -2.54
N LEU A 82 6.74 -3.42 -2.08
CA LEU A 82 6.69 -3.86 -0.69
C LEU A 82 7.37 -2.86 0.24
N GLU A 83 8.56 -2.40 -0.13
CA GLU A 83 9.30 -1.40 0.61
C GLU A 83 8.46 -0.13 0.75
N ASN A 84 7.93 0.42 -0.33
CA ASN A 84 7.18 1.67 -0.28
C ASN A 84 5.90 1.58 0.53
N GLN A 85 5.18 0.46 0.43
CA GLN A 85 4.00 0.22 1.25
C GLN A 85 4.36 0.17 2.74
N TYR A 86 5.42 -0.57 3.10
CA TYR A 86 5.90 -0.68 4.47
C TYR A 86 6.45 0.65 5.01
N ALA A 87 7.29 1.31 4.22
CA ALA A 87 7.91 2.59 4.52
C ALA A 87 6.87 3.67 4.80
N THR A 88 5.76 3.66 4.06
CA THR A 88 4.70 4.67 4.23
C THR A 88 3.79 4.37 5.41
N ALA A 89 3.49 3.10 5.66
CA ALA A 89 2.72 2.72 6.84
C ALA A 89 3.46 3.06 8.15
N LEU A 90 4.80 2.97 8.17
CA LEU A 90 5.62 3.23 9.36
C LEU A 90 6.35 4.58 9.36
N ASP A 91 6.04 5.45 8.42
CA ASP A 91 6.73 6.73 8.18
C ASP A 91 8.28 6.63 8.16
N ARG A 92 8.81 5.61 7.50
CA ARG A 92 10.25 5.39 7.29
C ARG A 92 10.69 5.79 5.88
N PRO A 93 11.89 6.33 5.66
CA PRO A 93 12.36 6.59 4.30
C PRO A 93 12.44 5.28 3.50
N GLY A 94 12.08 5.33 2.21
CA GLY A 94 12.40 4.26 1.26
C GLY A 94 13.87 4.34 0.87
N LEU A 95 14.49 3.20 0.63
CA LEU A 95 15.92 3.10 0.30
C LEU A 95 16.13 2.73 -1.18
N LEU A 96 15.17 2.06 -1.80
CA LEU A 96 15.31 1.60 -3.17
C LEU A 96 15.06 2.72 -4.19
N PRO A 97 15.93 2.86 -5.21
CA PRO A 97 15.63 3.71 -6.34
C PRO A 97 14.43 3.16 -7.13
N PRO A 98 13.62 4.04 -7.76
CA PRO A 98 12.49 3.59 -8.55
C PRO A 98 12.94 2.71 -9.70
N PRO A 99 12.24 1.58 -9.97
CA PRO A 99 12.53 0.73 -11.12
C PRO A 99 12.22 1.48 -12.43
N MET A 100 12.81 0.98 -13.53
CA MET A 100 12.38 1.38 -14.87
C MET A 100 10.96 0.87 -15.11
N ILE A 101 10.08 1.77 -15.50
CA ILE A 101 8.69 1.46 -15.84
C ILE A 101 8.55 1.72 -17.33
N ASP A 102 8.14 0.70 -18.06
CA ASP A 102 7.79 0.84 -19.46
C ASP A 102 6.48 1.65 -19.57
N PRO A 103 6.49 2.83 -20.21
CA PRO A 103 5.31 3.67 -20.34
C PRO A 103 4.17 3.01 -21.13
N GLU A 104 4.46 2.01 -21.97
CA GLU A 104 3.45 1.27 -22.72
C GLU A 104 2.93 0.05 -21.95
N SER A 105 3.54 -0.29 -20.83
CA SER A 105 3.16 -1.47 -20.06
C SER A 105 1.79 -1.31 -19.41
N SER A 106 0.97 -2.33 -19.58
CA SER A 106 -0.34 -2.45 -18.95
C SER A 106 -0.35 -3.41 -17.76
N THR A 107 0.83 -3.80 -17.23
CA THR A 107 0.88 -4.78 -16.15
C THR A 107 0.51 -4.16 -14.80
N PRO A 108 -0.28 -4.85 -13.95
CA PRO A 108 -0.62 -4.35 -12.61
C PRO A 108 0.59 -3.98 -11.76
N GLN A 109 1.71 -4.67 -11.96
CA GLN A 109 2.96 -4.43 -11.24
C GLN A 109 3.58 -3.08 -11.61
N ASP A 110 3.60 -2.74 -12.90
CA ASP A 110 4.12 -1.46 -13.37
C ASP A 110 3.27 -0.30 -12.88
N PHE A 111 1.94 -0.45 -12.83
CA PHE A 111 1.06 0.53 -12.20
C PHE A 111 1.31 0.68 -10.71
N LEU A 112 1.50 -0.41 -9.96
CA LEU A 112 1.87 -0.32 -8.55
C LEU A 112 3.20 0.42 -8.37
N CYS A 113 4.21 0.11 -9.19
CA CYS A 113 5.49 0.82 -9.15
C CYS A 113 5.31 2.32 -9.44
N ALA A 114 4.49 2.68 -10.42
CA ALA A 114 4.22 4.07 -10.78
C ALA A 114 3.52 4.84 -9.63
N VAL A 115 2.51 4.22 -9.01
CA VAL A 115 1.81 4.78 -7.85
C VAL A 115 2.77 4.94 -6.66
N TYR A 116 3.55 3.92 -6.34
CA TYR A 116 4.50 4.00 -5.23
C TYR A 116 5.66 4.95 -5.50
N ARG A 117 6.01 5.21 -6.76
CA ARG A 117 6.96 6.28 -7.13
C ARG A 117 6.42 7.66 -6.79
N ILE A 118 5.14 7.94 -7.08
CA ILE A 118 4.47 9.18 -6.68
C ILE A 118 4.49 9.31 -5.15
N GLN A 119 4.16 8.22 -4.45
CA GLN A 119 4.19 8.15 -2.99
C GLN A 119 5.58 8.45 -2.43
N ALA A 120 6.63 7.85 -2.98
CA ALA A 120 8.03 8.09 -2.58
C ALA A 120 8.46 9.54 -2.85
N CYS A 121 8.08 10.10 -4.00
CA CYS A 121 8.36 11.49 -4.37
C CYS A 121 7.77 12.47 -3.36
N PHE A 122 6.46 12.35 -3.08
CA PHE A 122 5.77 13.18 -2.10
C PHE A 122 6.43 13.15 -0.72
N ARG A 123 6.84 11.96 -0.27
CA ARG A 123 7.48 11.76 1.04
C ARG A 123 8.89 12.34 1.12
N SER A 124 9.64 12.32 0.01
CA SER A 124 11.03 12.78 -0.06
C SER A 124 11.14 14.30 -0.19
N GLN A 125 10.15 14.95 -0.79
CA GLN A 125 10.17 16.37 -1.14
C GLN A 125 9.12 17.18 -0.34
N ARG A 126 8.93 16.86 0.95
CA ARG A 126 7.90 17.51 1.81
C ARG A 126 7.95 19.05 1.67
N GLY A 127 6.89 19.63 1.10
CA GLY A 127 6.70 21.07 0.96
C GLY A 127 7.16 21.72 -0.35
N ASN A 128 7.81 20.99 -1.27
CA ASN A 128 8.26 21.52 -2.57
C ASN A 128 7.66 20.77 -3.78
N VAL A 129 6.64 19.95 -3.55
CA VAL A 129 5.98 19.16 -4.59
C VAL A 129 4.70 19.83 -5.00
N ASP A 130 4.48 19.94 -6.32
CA ASP A 130 3.18 20.30 -6.87
C ASP A 130 2.18 19.16 -6.62
N VAL A 131 1.45 19.28 -5.52
CA VAL A 131 0.39 18.35 -5.13
C VAL A 131 -0.67 18.21 -6.22
N THR A 132 -0.99 19.28 -6.95
CA THR A 132 -2.00 19.24 -8.01
C THR A 132 -1.53 18.38 -9.17
N SER A 133 -0.27 18.50 -9.58
CA SER A 133 0.32 17.65 -10.62
C SER A 133 0.32 16.17 -10.23
N LEU A 134 0.70 15.83 -8.99
CA LEU A 134 0.68 14.44 -8.53
C LEU A 134 -0.72 13.84 -8.53
N ILE A 135 -1.72 14.61 -8.09
CA ILE A 135 -3.12 14.14 -8.08
C ILE A 135 -3.62 13.93 -9.51
N GLN A 136 -3.29 14.81 -10.46
CA GLN A 136 -3.63 14.63 -11.87
C GLN A 136 -2.98 13.37 -12.48
N GLU A 137 -1.73 13.07 -12.13
CA GLU A 137 -1.07 11.83 -12.56
C GLU A 137 -1.81 10.60 -12.03
N LEU A 138 -2.21 10.61 -10.74
CA LEU A 138 -3.00 9.54 -10.13
C LEU A 138 -4.39 9.39 -10.77
N ASP A 139 -5.08 10.50 -11.08
CA ASP A 139 -6.36 10.51 -11.79
C ASP A 139 -6.25 9.85 -13.18
N GLY A 140 -5.16 10.12 -13.89
CA GLY A 140 -4.85 9.47 -15.16
C GLY A 140 -4.78 7.94 -15.04
N TYR A 141 -4.19 7.43 -13.95
CA TYR A 141 -4.09 5.99 -13.71
C TYR A 141 -5.44 5.34 -13.39
N VAL A 142 -6.34 6.00 -12.66
CA VAL A 142 -7.66 5.43 -12.31
C VAL A 142 -8.39 4.94 -13.56
N SER A 143 -8.50 5.79 -14.59
CA SER A 143 -9.20 5.47 -15.84
C SER A 143 -8.61 4.27 -16.60
N THR A 144 -7.29 4.05 -16.45
CA THR A 144 -6.60 2.93 -17.09
C THR A 144 -6.75 1.64 -16.27
N ILE A 145 -6.66 1.75 -14.94
CA ILE A 145 -6.82 0.64 -14.00
C ILE A 145 -8.26 0.09 -14.06
N GLU A 146 -9.26 0.94 -14.28
CA GLU A 146 -10.66 0.51 -14.41
C GLU A 146 -10.90 -0.51 -15.53
N LYS A 147 -10.07 -0.46 -16.58
CA LYS A 147 -10.10 -1.38 -17.73
C LYS A 147 -9.44 -2.73 -17.45
N MET A 148 -8.72 -2.87 -16.33
CA MET A 148 -8.03 -4.12 -15.98
C MET A 148 -9.00 -5.23 -15.53
N PRO A 149 -8.57 -6.50 -15.58
CA PRO A 149 -9.31 -7.60 -14.99
C PRO A 149 -9.61 -7.37 -13.50
N ILE A 150 -10.85 -7.66 -13.10
CA ILE A 150 -11.39 -7.40 -11.75
C ILE A 150 -10.49 -7.96 -10.64
N ARG A 151 -9.85 -9.12 -10.85
CA ARG A 151 -8.99 -9.79 -9.85
C ARG A 151 -7.75 -8.97 -9.49
N SER A 152 -7.17 -8.26 -10.45
CA SER A 152 -5.96 -7.47 -10.25
C SER A 152 -6.28 -6.01 -9.93
N ARG A 153 -7.42 -5.52 -10.40
CA ARG A 153 -7.85 -4.12 -10.30
C ARG A 153 -7.92 -3.60 -8.88
N HIS A 154 -8.56 -4.33 -7.95
CA HIS A 154 -8.92 -3.79 -6.63
C HIS A 154 -7.72 -3.42 -5.74
N ASN A 155 -6.61 -4.17 -5.80
CA ASN A 155 -5.42 -3.84 -5.00
C ASN A 155 -4.65 -2.66 -5.60
N VAL A 156 -4.60 -2.55 -6.94
CA VAL A 156 -3.93 -1.44 -7.62
C VAL A 156 -4.70 -0.13 -7.39
N ILE A 157 -6.02 -0.15 -7.57
CA ILE A 157 -6.85 1.04 -7.34
C ILE A 157 -6.91 1.42 -5.86
N ALA A 158 -6.84 0.46 -4.93
CA ALA A 158 -6.67 0.75 -3.51
C ALA A 158 -5.37 1.53 -3.26
N ALA A 159 -4.25 1.09 -3.84
CA ALA A 159 -2.97 1.81 -3.70
C ALA A 159 -3.05 3.26 -4.23
N VAL A 160 -3.80 3.51 -5.31
CA VAL A 160 -4.06 4.87 -5.81
C VAL A 160 -4.77 5.71 -4.76
N TYR A 161 -5.89 5.23 -4.20
CA TYR A 161 -6.64 6.01 -3.20
C TYR A 161 -5.91 6.11 -1.86
N GLU A 162 -5.14 5.11 -1.45
CA GLU A 162 -4.21 5.19 -0.31
C GLU A 162 -3.19 6.30 -0.53
N THR A 163 -2.60 6.38 -1.74
CA THR A 163 -1.64 7.44 -2.10
C THR A 163 -2.30 8.81 -2.12
N ARG A 164 -3.53 8.93 -2.64
CA ARG A 164 -4.28 10.20 -2.59
C ARG A 164 -4.55 10.66 -1.18
N LEU A 165 -4.96 9.76 -0.29
CA LEU A 165 -5.18 10.07 1.12
C LEU A 165 -3.88 10.41 1.85
N LEU A 166 -2.74 9.89 1.41
CA LEU A 166 -1.44 10.31 1.93
C LEU A 166 -1.12 11.75 1.53
N ILE A 167 -1.35 12.10 0.26
CA ILE A 167 -1.06 13.43 -0.29
C ILE A 167 -2.05 14.48 0.26
N ARG A 168 -3.33 14.11 0.35
CA ARG A 168 -4.45 14.94 0.76
C ARG A 168 -5.33 14.18 1.75
N SER A 169 -5.09 14.41 3.04
CA SER A 169 -5.73 13.67 4.13
C SER A 169 -7.24 13.94 4.26
N ASP A 170 -7.73 15.05 3.73
CA ASP A 170 -9.13 15.47 3.68
C ASP A 170 -9.85 15.05 2.38
N ASP A 171 -9.22 14.22 1.53
CA ASP A 171 -9.83 13.71 0.30
C ASP A 171 -10.93 12.67 0.60
N GLU A 172 -12.11 13.17 0.92
CA GLU A 172 -13.28 12.37 1.28
C GLU A 172 -13.72 11.43 0.14
N GLN A 173 -13.69 11.89 -1.11
CA GLN A 173 -14.07 11.05 -2.24
C GLN A 173 -13.14 9.84 -2.33
N SER A 174 -11.83 10.05 -2.14
CA SER A 174 -10.86 8.95 -2.08
C SER A 174 -11.10 8.04 -0.88
N ALA A 175 -11.47 8.60 0.28
CA ALA A 175 -11.82 7.82 1.46
C ALA A 175 -13.03 6.91 1.21
N ILE A 176 -14.10 7.43 0.62
CA ILE A 176 -15.31 6.65 0.27
C ILE A 176 -14.95 5.55 -0.72
N CYS A 177 -14.28 5.89 -1.82
CA CYS A 177 -13.90 4.91 -2.83
C CYS A 177 -12.99 3.82 -2.26
N LEU A 178 -12.01 4.17 -1.42
CA LEU A 178 -11.14 3.19 -0.78
C LEU A 178 -11.93 2.20 0.08
N LEU A 179 -12.88 2.68 0.88
CA LEU A 179 -13.71 1.84 1.76
C LEU A 179 -14.70 0.95 0.97
N GLU A 180 -15.19 1.44 -0.17
CA GLU A 180 -15.95 0.62 -1.13
C GLU A 180 -15.09 -0.50 -1.73
N ILE A 181 -13.82 -0.20 -2.08
CA ILE A 181 -12.87 -1.18 -2.62
C ILE A 181 -12.52 -2.25 -1.58
N TYR A 182 -12.31 -1.86 -0.32
CA TYR A 182 -12.02 -2.77 0.79
C TYR A 182 -13.15 -3.76 1.10
N SER A 183 -14.37 -3.40 0.69
CA SER A 183 -15.56 -4.25 0.79
C SER A 183 -15.66 -5.29 -0.34
N GLN A 184 -14.82 -5.18 -1.39
CA GLN A 184 -14.87 -6.07 -2.54
C GLN A 184 -14.24 -7.45 -2.26
N LYS A 185 -14.84 -8.49 -2.82
CA LYS A 185 -14.40 -9.90 -2.66
C LYS A 185 -12.95 -10.17 -3.06
N PHE A 186 -12.44 -9.46 -4.07
CA PHE A 186 -11.09 -9.68 -4.61
C PHE A 186 -10.01 -8.77 -4.02
N TYR A 187 -10.37 -7.91 -3.06
CA TYR A 187 -9.38 -7.12 -2.34
C TYR A 187 -8.58 -8.03 -1.39
N ILE A 188 -7.25 -7.92 -1.44
CA ILE A 188 -6.33 -8.70 -0.64
C ILE A 188 -5.97 -7.90 0.61
N ARG A 189 -6.42 -8.37 1.76
CA ARG A 189 -6.16 -7.70 3.04
C ARG A 189 -4.74 -7.99 3.50
N THR A 190 -4.01 -6.94 3.87
CA THR A 190 -2.70 -7.03 4.53
C THR A 190 -2.77 -6.44 5.93
N ALA A 191 -1.76 -6.67 6.76
CA ALA A 191 -1.67 -6.10 8.09
C ALA A 191 -1.58 -4.57 8.11
N LEU A 192 -1.29 -3.94 6.96
CA LEU A 192 -1.23 -2.49 6.80
C LEU A 192 -2.60 -1.88 6.48
N GLY A 193 -3.51 -2.66 5.87
CA GLY A 193 -4.87 -2.22 5.50
C GLY A 193 -5.67 -1.56 6.62
N PRO A 194 -5.67 -2.06 7.88
CA PRO A 194 -6.36 -1.40 8.98
C PRO A 194 -5.94 0.05 9.23
N SER A 195 -4.66 0.38 9.03
CA SER A 195 -4.16 1.75 9.22
C SER A 195 -4.73 2.72 8.17
N TRP A 196 -4.83 2.26 6.92
CA TRP A 196 -5.44 3.03 5.83
C TRP A 196 -6.96 3.14 5.97
N ALA A 197 -7.63 2.05 6.36
CA ALA A 197 -9.06 2.08 6.66
C ALA A 197 -9.38 3.08 7.77
N TYR A 198 -8.56 3.14 8.82
CA TYR A 198 -8.70 4.11 9.90
C TYR A 198 -8.52 5.55 9.41
N ARG A 199 -7.48 5.83 8.60
CA ARG A 199 -7.28 7.16 7.99
C ARG A 199 -8.47 7.59 7.12
N ALA A 200 -8.95 6.70 6.26
CA ALA A 200 -10.14 6.97 5.46
C ALA A 200 -11.38 7.18 6.33
N GLY A 201 -11.54 6.37 7.38
CA GLY A 201 -12.63 6.52 8.35
C GLY A 201 -12.64 7.89 9.03
N LEU A 202 -11.47 8.39 9.44
CA LEU A 202 -11.34 9.73 10.03
C LEU A 202 -11.76 10.84 9.06
N ALA A 203 -11.35 10.75 7.79
CA ALA A 203 -11.77 11.72 6.76
C ALA A 203 -13.29 11.75 6.58
N VAL A 204 -13.93 10.56 6.56
CA VAL A 204 -15.38 10.43 6.46
C VAL A 204 -16.09 10.98 7.70
N VAL A 205 -15.61 10.65 8.91
CA VAL A 205 -16.17 11.14 10.18
C VAL A 205 -16.10 12.67 10.25
N SER A 206 -14.97 13.26 9.89
CA SER A 206 -14.79 14.72 9.89
C SER A 206 -15.86 15.43 9.06
N LYS A 207 -16.25 14.86 7.91
CA LYS A 207 -17.33 15.44 7.10
C LYS A 207 -18.71 15.27 7.74
N ILE A 208 -19.00 14.10 8.29
CA ILE A 208 -20.27 13.84 8.98
C ILE A 208 -20.46 14.87 10.10
N SER A 209 -19.43 15.09 10.92
CA SER A 209 -19.45 16.12 11.98
C SER A 209 -19.62 17.53 11.42
N THR A 210 -18.91 17.89 10.35
CA THR A 210 -19.04 19.22 9.71
C THR A 210 -20.46 19.49 9.24
N HIS A 211 -21.15 18.48 8.69
CA HIS A 211 -22.55 18.59 8.30
C HIS A 211 -23.47 18.80 9.51
N GLN A 212 -23.23 18.09 10.62
CA GLN A 212 -24.06 18.24 11.83
C GLN A 212 -23.95 19.66 12.39
N SER A 213 -22.78 20.29 12.33
CA SER A 213 -22.58 21.67 12.74
C SER A 213 -23.18 22.69 11.76
N HIS A 214 -23.24 22.38 10.45
CA HIS A 214 -23.72 23.31 9.41
C HIS A 214 -24.68 22.62 8.41
N PRO A 215 -25.99 22.52 8.72
CA PRO A 215 -26.95 21.70 7.97
C PRO A 215 -27.32 22.15 6.54
N GLY A 216 -26.58 23.09 5.93
CA GLY A 216 -26.91 23.68 4.61
C GLY A 216 -25.85 23.48 3.52
N THR A 217 -24.68 22.93 3.84
CA THR A 217 -23.51 22.98 2.95
C THR A 217 -23.33 21.72 2.08
N ILE A 218 -23.97 20.60 2.43
CA ILE A 218 -23.74 19.29 1.79
C ILE A 218 -25.08 18.71 1.32
N LYS A 219 -25.10 18.09 0.13
CA LYS A 219 -26.30 17.42 -0.40
C LYS A 219 -26.58 16.14 0.41
N ASN A 220 -27.85 15.88 0.75
CA ASN A 220 -28.26 14.69 1.53
C ASN A 220 -27.76 13.35 0.95
N HIS A 221 -27.65 13.25 -0.38
CA HIS A 221 -27.12 12.05 -1.04
C HIS A 221 -25.65 11.77 -0.69
N ASP A 222 -24.83 12.82 -0.59
CA ASP A 222 -23.40 12.67 -0.29
C ASP A 222 -23.21 12.27 1.17
N LEU A 223 -24.08 12.75 2.06
CA LEU A 223 -24.10 12.34 3.46
C LEU A 223 -24.43 10.84 3.62
N HIS A 224 -25.39 10.31 2.85
CA HIS A 224 -25.72 8.88 2.88
C HIS A 224 -24.52 8.01 2.47
N LYS A 225 -23.78 8.43 1.43
CA LYS A 225 -22.54 7.76 1.02
C LYS A 225 -21.48 7.79 2.11
N SER A 226 -21.29 8.93 2.79
CA SER A 226 -20.36 9.04 3.91
C SER A 226 -20.74 8.10 5.05
N TYR A 227 -22.03 8.02 5.43
CA TYR A 227 -22.47 7.06 6.46
C TYR A 227 -22.26 5.59 6.04
N GLN A 228 -22.56 5.25 4.77
CA GLN A 228 -22.31 3.90 4.26
C GLN A 228 -20.81 3.56 4.29
N ALA A 229 -19.94 4.50 3.89
CA ALA A 229 -18.50 4.34 3.96
C ALA A 229 -18.02 4.14 5.40
N TYR A 230 -18.54 4.92 6.36
CA TYR A 230 -18.25 4.75 7.78
C TYR A 230 -18.61 3.34 8.27
N VAL A 231 -19.81 2.84 7.94
CA VAL A 231 -20.22 1.47 8.28
C VAL A 231 -19.29 0.43 7.64
N ASN A 232 -18.95 0.61 6.36
CA ASN A 232 -18.01 -0.28 5.66
C ASN A 232 -16.63 -0.28 6.35
N CYS A 233 -16.15 0.87 6.84
CA CYS A 233 -14.90 0.97 7.59
C CYS A 233 -14.95 0.15 8.88
N LEU A 234 -16.01 0.28 9.68
CA LEU A 234 -16.17 -0.47 10.92
C LEU A 234 -16.20 -1.99 10.66
N LEU A 235 -16.94 -2.41 9.64
CA LEU A 235 -17.02 -3.82 9.22
C LEU A 235 -15.65 -4.34 8.75
N PHE A 236 -14.91 -3.55 7.97
CA PHE A 236 -13.58 -3.93 7.53
C PHE A 236 -12.62 -4.11 8.70
N LEU A 237 -12.58 -3.14 9.64
CA LEU A 237 -11.73 -3.21 10.83
C LEU A 237 -12.08 -4.41 11.73
N GLU A 238 -13.37 -4.72 11.88
CA GLU A 238 -13.82 -5.92 12.60
C GLU A 238 -13.43 -7.23 11.90
N GLN A 239 -13.50 -7.29 10.57
CA GLN A 239 -13.05 -8.46 9.84
C GLN A 239 -11.53 -8.63 9.95
N CYS A 240 -10.77 -7.53 9.88
CA CYS A 240 -9.33 -7.52 10.06
C CYS A 240 -8.92 -7.93 11.48
N SER A 241 -9.69 -7.60 12.50
CA SER A 241 -9.32 -7.88 13.90
C SER A 241 -9.29 -9.37 14.25
N ARG A 242 -9.99 -10.20 13.47
CA ARG A 242 -9.90 -11.67 13.55
C ARG A 242 -8.49 -12.19 13.29
N ARG A 243 -7.71 -11.48 12.47
CA ARG A 243 -6.33 -11.85 12.12
C ARG A 243 -5.28 -10.96 12.79
N TRP A 244 -5.58 -9.66 12.90
CA TRP A 244 -4.69 -8.66 13.48
C TRP A 244 -5.42 -7.91 14.60
N PRO A 245 -5.31 -8.37 15.86
CA PRO A 245 -6.09 -7.84 16.98
C PRO A 245 -5.97 -6.31 17.19
N SER A 246 -4.87 -5.70 16.75
CA SER A 246 -4.68 -4.24 16.78
C SER A 246 -5.75 -3.47 16.00
N ALA A 247 -6.41 -4.08 15.00
CA ALA A 247 -7.49 -3.45 14.26
C ALA A 247 -8.72 -3.14 15.15
N ASN A 248 -8.94 -3.88 16.25
CA ASN A 248 -10.01 -3.56 17.20
C ASN A 248 -9.75 -2.23 17.92
N ALA A 249 -8.50 -1.91 18.24
CA ALA A 249 -8.17 -0.63 18.86
C ALA A 249 -8.45 0.54 17.91
N LEU A 250 -8.13 0.38 16.62
CA LEU A 250 -8.46 1.37 15.59
C LEU A 250 -9.98 1.53 15.43
N ARG A 251 -10.73 0.42 15.47
CA ARG A 251 -12.20 0.46 15.42
C ARG A 251 -12.78 1.24 16.60
N ALA A 252 -12.35 0.92 17.82
CA ALA A 252 -12.82 1.59 19.03
C ALA A 252 -12.50 3.09 19.01
N SER A 253 -11.27 3.46 18.59
CA SER A 253 -10.87 4.86 18.45
C SER A 253 -11.73 5.60 17.43
N LEU A 254 -12.06 4.97 16.30
CA LEU A 254 -12.90 5.59 15.27
C LEU A 254 -14.33 5.81 15.77
N GLN A 255 -14.89 4.86 16.52
CA GLN A 255 -16.21 5.00 17.13
C GLN A 255 -16.24 6.13 18.16
N GLU A 256 -15.19 6.27 18.97
CA GLU A 256 -15.03 7.38 19.90
C GLU A 256 -14.96 8.72 19.15
N ALA A 257 -14.16 8.81 18.09
CA ALA A 257 -14.04 10.01 17.27
C ALA A 257 -15.39 10.43 16.65
N ALA A 258 -16.20 9.47 16.19
CA ALA A 258 -17.54 9.72 15.65
C ALA A 258 -18.57 10.14 16.73
N SER A 259 -18.29 9.85 18.00
CA SER A 259 -19.18 10.17 19.13
C SER A 259 -18.86 11.52 19.77
N ARG A 260 -17.73 12.15 19.42
CA ARG A 260 -17.36 13.47 19.94
C ARG A 260 -18.11 14.56 19.15
N PRO A 261 -18.87 15.43 19.82
CA PRO A 261 -19.65 16.51 19.19
C PRO A 261 -18.75 17.58 18.56
#